data_AF-A0A127SXT4-F1
#
_entry.id   AF-A0A127SXT4-F1
#
_cell.length_a   1.000
_cell.length_b   1.000
_cell.length_c   1.000
_cell.angle_alpha   90.00
_cell.angle_beta   90.00
_cell.angle_gamma   90.00
#
_symmetry.space_group_name_H-M   'P 1'
#
loop_
_entity.id
_entity.type
_entity.pdbx_description
1 polymer ?
#
loop_
_entity_poly.entity_id
_entity_poly.type
_entity_poly.pdbx_seq_one_letter_code
_entity_poly.pdbx_strand_id
1 'polypeptide(L)'
;MSIRLICSDIDGTLLQYGKKELEDEIFEQIRELHRRGILFCPASGRQYTSLRKLFAPVADCCVFLCENGGVIYKDEQCIAKNPMPRALAEEIAN
;
A
#
# COMPACT_ATOMS: atom_id res chain seq x y z
N MET A 1 -24.32 -5.78 6.59
CA MET A 1 -23.31 -5.39 5.57
C MET A 1 -22.04 -6.17 5.84
N SER A 2 -21.40 -6.72 4.81
CA SER A 2 -20.10 -7.40 4.93
C SER A 2 -18.96 -6.44 4.55
N ILE A 3 -17.83 -6.49 5.26
CA ILE A 3 -16.61 -5.76 4.89
C ILE A 3 -16.12 -6.26 3.52
N ARG A 4 -15.71 -5.34 2.64
CA ARG A 4 -15.20 -5.64 1.29
C ARG A 4 -13.78 -5.16 1.05
N LEU A 5 -13.31 -4.21 1.85
CA LEU A 5 -12.00 -3.60 1.72
C LEU A 5 -11.49 -3.18 3.10
N ILE A 6 -10.19 -3.33 3.33
CA ILE A 6 -9.48 -2.89 4.53
C ILE A 6 -8.26 -2.10 4.08
N CYS A 7 -8.16 -0.84 4.50
CA CYS A 7 -6.93 -0.05 4.38
C CYS A 7 -6.22 -0.01 5.74
N SER A 8 -4.91 -0.21 5.75
CA SER A 8 -4.10 -0.05 6.96
C SER A 8 -2.89 0.80 6.67
N ASP A 9 -2.59 1.70 7.60
CA ASP A 9 -1.25 2.29 7.67
C ASP A 9 -0.20 1.21 8.00
N ILE A 10 1.07 1.49 7.70
CA ILE A 10 2.17 0.54 7.80
C ILE A 10 3.15 0.89 8.91
N ASP A 11 3.80 2.04 8.81
CA ASP A 11 4.94 2.40 9.67
C ASP A 11 4.45 2.83 11.06
N GLY A 12 4.76 2.01 12.09
CA GLY A 12 4.24 2.21 13.44
C GLY A 12 2.85 1.60 13.67
N THR A 13 2.24 1.00 12.64
CA THR A 13 0.96 0.28 12.74
C THR A 13 1.17 -1.23 12.59
N LEU A 14 1.54 -1.70 11.39
CA LEU A 14 1.83 -3.11 11.11
C LEU A 14 3.33 -3.40 11.20
N LEU A 15 4.15 -2.45 10.77
CA LEU A 15 5.60 -2.51 10.91
C LEU A 15 6.00 -1.84 12.22
N GLN A 16 6.42 -2.65 13.19
CA GLN A 16 6.86 -2.17 14.50
C GLN A 16 8.09 -1.28 14.37
N TYR A 17 8.20 -0.26 15.23
CA TYR A 17 9.35 0.63 15.26
C TYR A 17 10.67 -0.13 15.39
N GLY A 18 11.64 0.19 14.53
CA GLY A 18 12.96 -0.46 14.51
C GLY A 18 13.00 -1.80 13.77
N LYS A 19 11.85 -2.39 13.41
CA LYS A 19 11.82 -3.57 12.53
C LYS A 19 11.89 -3.15 11.06
N LYS A 20 12.44 -4.04 10.22
CA LYS A 20 12.52 -3.87 8.76
C LYS A 20 11.55 -4.78 8.00
N GLU A 21 10.96 -5.75 8.68
CA GLU A 21 10.17 -6.83 8.11
C GLU A 21 8.86 -6.98 8.90
N LEU A 22 7.82 -7.41 8.20
CA LEU A 22 6.53 -7.76 8.79
C LEU A 22 6.57 -9.18 9.34
N GLU A 23 5.74 -9.45 10.34
CA GLU A 23 5.61 -10.79 10.92
C GLU A 23 4.80 -11.70 9.99
N ASP A 24 5.19 -12.97 9.90
CA ASP A 24 4.57 -13.94 8.99
C ASP A 24 3.06 -14.09 9.20
N GLU A 25 2.59 -13.92 10.44
CA GLU A 25 1.17 -13.96 10.78
C GLU A 25 0.36 -12.90 10.02
N ILE A 26 0.93 -11.72 9.76
CA ILE A 26 0.28 -10.66 8.98
C ILE A 26 0.03 -11.16 7.55
N PHE A 27 0.99 -11.86 6.96
CA PHE A 27 0.85 -12.42 5.63
C PHE A 27 -0.24 -13.50 5.58
N GLU A 28 -0.34 -14.36 6.60
CA GLU A 28 -1.42 -15.35 6.67
C GLU A 28 -2.80 -14.68 6.75
N GLN A 29 -2.94 -13.62 7.55
CA GLN A 29 -4.20 -12.88 7.63
C GLN A 29 -4.56 -12.23 6.28
N ILE A 30 -3.60 -11.66 5.57
CA ILE A 30 -3.84 -11.07 4.24
C ILE A 30 -4.31 -12.13 3.24
N ARG A 31 -3.73 -13.33 3.24
CA ARG A 31 -4.18 -14.44 2.39
C ARG A 31 -5.60 -14.88 2.72
N GLU A 32 -5.97 -14.94 4.00
CA GLU A 32 -7.34 -15.26 4.42
C GLU A 32 -8.33 -14.18 3.96
N LEU A 33 -7.99 -12.90 4.12
CA LEU A 33 -8.80 -11.80 3.60
C LEU A 33 -9.02 -11.93 2.09
N HIS A 34 -7.95 -12.21 1.34
CA HIS A 34 -8.02 -12.42 -0.11
C HIS A 34 -8.92 -13.60 -0.48
N ARG A 35 -8.80 -14.76 0.20
CA ARG A 35 -9.68 -15.92 0.00
C ARG A 35 -11.15 -15.62 0.26
N ARG A 36 -11.44 -14.69 1.17
CA ARG A 36 -12.79 -14.20 1.48
C ARG A 36 -13.28 -13.11 0.52
N GLY A 37 -12.49 -12.71 -0.47
CA GLY A 37 -12.82 -11.64 -1.41
C GLY A 37 -12.78 -10.24 -0.79
N ILE A 38 -12.03 -10.07 0.31
CA ILE A 38 -11.79 -8.78 0.97
C ILE A 38 -10.46 -8.24 0.47
N LEU A 39 -10.48 -7.03 -0.09
CA LEU A 39 -9.27 -6.38 -0.56
C LEU A 39 -8.49 -5.82 0.63
N PHE A 40 -7.22 -6.21 0.75
CA PHE A 40 -6.31 -5.58 1.69
C PHE A 40 -5.45 -4.53 0.96
N CYS A 41 -5.40 -3.34 1.56
CA CYS A 41 -4.78 -2.16 0.97
C CYS A 41 -3.73 -1.58 1.93
N PRO A 42 -2.45 -1.95 1.79
CA PRO A 42 -1.40 -1.25 2.52
C PRO A 42 -1.32 0.21 2.03
N ALA A 43 -1.60 1.14 2.93
CA ALA A 43 -1.57 2.59 2.68
C ALA A 43 -0.36 3.18 3.39
N SER A 44 0.55 3.81 2.65
CA SER A 44 1.78 4.35 3.23
C SER A 44 2.33 5.51 2.41
N GLY A 45 3.12 6.36 3.06
CA GLY A 45 3.97 7.35 2.39
C GLY A 45 5.10 6.72 1.57
N ARG A 46 5.37 5.42 1.74
CA ARG A 46 6.39 4.68 0.99
C ARG A 46 6.08 4.66 -0.52
N GLN A 47 7.14 4.65 -1.31
CA GLN A 47 7.07 4.40 -2.76
C GLN A 47 6.66 2.95 -3.05
N TYR A 48 6.05 2.73 -4.22
CA TYR A 48 5.56 1.43 -4.66
C TYR A 48 6.61 0.31 -4.54
N THR A 49 7.83 0.52 -5.06
CA THR A 49 8.87 -0.50 -5.04
C THR A 49 9.27 -0.93 -3.63
N SER A 50 9.33 0.03 -2.68
CA SER A 50 9.64 -0.27 -1.28
C SER A 50 8.48 -1.01 -0.61
N LEU A 51 7.25 -0.56 -0.83
CA LEU A 51 6.07 -1.14 -0.22
C LEU A 51 5.78 -2.54 -0.77
N ARG A 52 5.90 -2.76 -2.08
CA ARG A 52 5.75 -4.08 -2.70
C ARG A 52 6.79 -5.07 -2.18
N LYS A 53 8.04 -4.64 -1.96
CA LYS A 53 9.08 -5.49 -1.34
C LYS A 53 8.73 -5.90 0.08
N LEU A 54 8.21 -4.97 0.89
CA LEU A 54 7.80 -5.27 2.27
C LEU A 54 6.69 -6.32 2.34
N PHE A 55 5.79 -6.33 1.35
CA PHE A 55 4.69 -7.28 1.22
C PHE A 55 4.97 -8.41 0.21
N ALA A 56 6.22 -8.64 -0.17
CA ALA A 56 6.57 -9.60 -1.24
C ALA A 56 5.87 -10.98 -1.13
N PRO A 57 5.73 -11.60 0.07
CA PRO A 57 5.06 -12.90 0.21
C PRO A 57 3.56 -12.93 -0.11
N VAL A 58 2.91 -11.77 -0.20
CA VAL A 58 1.47 -11.59 -0.45
C VAL A 58 1.18 -10.46 -1.43
N ALA A 59 2.18 -10.08 -2.24
CA ALA A 59 2.10 -8.85 -3.01
C ALA A 59 0.96 -8.87 -4.04
N ASP A 60 0.61 -10.05 -4.55
CA ASP A 60 -0.47 -10.25 -5.52
C ASP A 60 -1.86 -10.35 -4.86
N CYS A 61 -1.91 -10.36 -3.52
CA CYS A 61 -3.15 -10.29 -2.74
C CYS A 61 -3.53 -8.85 -2.36
N CYS A 62 -2.68 -7.87 -2.67
CA CYS A 62 -2.77 -6.48 -2.19
C CYS A 62 -3.12 -5.47 -3.28
N VAL A 63 -3.75 -4.36 -2.88
CA VAL A 63 -3.84 -3.12 -3.66
C VAL A 63 -3.03 -2.04 -2.96
N PHE A 64 -1.98 -1.54 -3.58
CA PHE A 64 -1.02 -0.67 -2.92
C PHE A 64 -1.42 0.80 -3.05
N LEU A 65 -1.61 1.48 -1.92
CA LEU A 65 -1.80 2.93 -1.83
C LEU A 65 -0.46 3.53 -1.41
N CYS A 66 0.28 4.06 -2.38
CA CYS A 66 1.64 4.58 -2.18
C CYS A 66 1.64 6.10 -2.17
N GLU A 67 2.71 6.68 -1.62
CA GLU A 67 2.88 8.15 -1.54
C GLU A 67 1.65 8.84 -0.93
N ASN A 68 1.13 8.28 0.17
CA ASN A 68 -0.09 8.74 0.85
C ASN A 68 -1.34 8.78 -0.05
N GLY A 69 -1.42 7.86 -1.01
CA GLY A 69 -2.52 7.78 -1.97
C GLY A 69 -2.29 8.60 -3.24
N GLY A 70 -1.12 9.24 -3.39
CA GLY A 70 -0.74 9.93 -4.64
C GLY A 70 -0.64 8.98 -5.84
N VAL A 71 -0.36 7.69 -5.60
CA VAL A 71 -0.37 6.65 -6.64
C VAL A 71 -0.94 5.33 -6.11
N ILE A 72 -1.73 4.66 -6.94
CA ILE A 72 -2.37 3.38 -6.60
C ILE A 72 -1.95 2.31 -7.60
N TYR A 73 -1.50 1.17 -7.10
CA TYR A 73 -1.13 0.00 -7.91
C TYR A 73 -1.97 -1.23 -7.58
N LYS A 74 -2.34 -1.98 -8.61
CA LYS A 74 -2.95 -3.30 -8.51
C LYS A 74 -2.42 -4.18 -9.63
N ASP A 75 -2.06 -5.42 -9.33
CA ASP A 75 -1.54 -6.38 -10.32
C ASP A 75 -0.36 -5.81 -11.14
N GLU A 76 0.55 -5.10 -10.45
CA GLU A 76 1.69 -4.39 -11.04
C GLU A 76 1.36 -3.25 -12.01
N GLN A 77 0.09 -2.93 -12.16
CA GLN A 77 -0.39 -1.83 -12.98
C GLN A 77 -0.71 -0.62 -12.11
N CYS A 78 -0.25 0.55 -12.55
CA CYS A 78 -0.66 1.81 -11.96
C CYS A 78 -2.10 2.13 -12.40
N ILE A 79 -3.05 2.04 -11.49
CA ILE A 79 -4.48 2.25 -11.78
C ILE A 79 -4.96 3.67 -11.49
N ALA A 80 -4.24 4.43 -10.65
CA ALA A 80 -4.55 5.83 -10.40
C ALA A 80 -3.30 6.62 -10.02
N LYS A 81 -3.27 7.92 -10.39
CA LYS A 81 -2.27 8.90 -9.99
C LYS A 81 -2.97 10.22 -9.71
N ASN A 82 -2.52 10.94 -8.68
CA ASN A 82 -2.96 12.30 -8.38
C ASN A 82 -1.74 13.25 -8.33
N PRO A 83 -1.12 13.58 -9.48
CA PRO A 83 0.06 14.41 -9.50
C PRO A 83 -0.27 15.88 -9.24
N MET A 84 0.68 16.61 -8.68
CA MET A 84 0.61 18.08 -8.64
C MET A 84 0.61 18.64 -10.07
N PRO A 85 -0.21 19.67 -10.39
CA PRO A 85 -0.11 20.37 -11.65
C PRO A 85 1.29 20.92 -11.87
N ARG A 86 1.85 20.73 -13.08
CA ARG A 86 3.23 21.11 -13.39
C ARG A 86 3.53 22.59 -13.10
N ALA A 87 2.63 23.48 -13.49
CA ALA A 87 2.81 24.92 -13.29
C ALA A 87 2.96 25.28 -11.79
N LEU A 88 2.15 24.66 -10.93
CA LEU A 88 2.23 24.86 -9.48
C LEU A 88 3.55 24.29 -8.91
N ALA A 89 3.98 23.14 -9.41
CA ALA A 89 5.25 22.54 -8.98
C ALA A 89 6.45 23.42 -9.38
N GLU A 90 6.44 24.00 -10.58
CA GLU A 90 7.47 24.93 -11.07
C GLU A 90 7.44 26.26 -10.29
N GLU A 91 6.26 26.75 -9.90
CA GLU A 91 6.13 27.94 -9.04
C GLU A 91 6.77 27.72 -7.67
N ILE A 92 6.48 26.60 -7.01
CA ILE A 92 6.99 26.28 -5.66
C ILE A 92 8.51 26.01 -5.66
N ALA A 93 9.04 25.49 -6.77
CA ALA A 93 10.45 25.11 -6.87
C ALA A 93 11.41 26.30 -7.14
N ASN A 94 10.87 27.47 -7.52
CA ASN A 94 11.63 28.70 -7.74
C ASN A 94 11.68 29.56 -6.47
#